data_AF-A0AA44HYL2-F1
#
_entry.id   AF-A0AA44HYL2-F1
#
_cell.length_a   1.000
_cell.length_b   1.000
_cell.length_c   1.000
_cell.angle_alpha   90.00
_cell.angle_beta   90.00
_cell.angle_gamma   90.00
#
_symmetry.space_group_name_H-M   'P 1'
#
loop_
_entity.id
_entity.type
_entity.pdbx_description
1 polymer ?
#
loop_
_entity_poly.entity_id
_entity_poly.type
_entity_poly.pdbx_seq_one_letter_code
_entity_poly.pdbx_strand_id
1 'polypeptide(L)' 'MIPFENLIKHLPPDGAVLIRCQNGEVVSVEHLRDKEFVATLPVFIELAERAGYTISMPDV' A
#
# COMPACT_ATOMS: atom_id res chain seq x y z
N MET A 1 -11.78 9.72 10.49
CA MET A 1 -11.45 8.42 11.12
C MET A 1 -12.68 7.56 11.00
N ILE A 2 -12.54 6.32 10.53
CA ILE A 2 -13.63 5.40 10.25
C ILE A 2 -13.61 4.32 11.36
N PRO A 3 -14.68 4.14 12.15
CA PRO A 3 -14.77 3.03 13.09
C PRO A 3 -14.64 1.71 12.36
N PHE A 4 -13.89 0.76 12.91
CA PHE A 4 -13.54 -0.48 12.21
C PHE A 4 -14.80 -1.28 11.82
N GLU A 5 -15.83 -1.29 12.67
CA GLU A 5 -17.12 -1.92 12.40
C GLU A 5 -17.90 -1.31 11.22
N ASN A 6 -17.57 -0.07 10.81
CA ASN A 6 -18.18 0.60 9.68
C ASN A 6 -17.36 0.49 8.38
N LEU A 7 -16.19 -0.17 8.40
CA LEU A 7 -15.27 -0.27 7.26
C LEU A 7 -15.96 -0.75 5.98
N ILE A 8 -16.82 -1.78 6.08
CA ILE A 8 -17.51 -2.38 4.93
C ILE A 8 -18.31 -1.34 4.12
N LYS A 9 -18.85 -0.31 4.76
CA LYS A 9 -19.63 0.76 4.09
C LYS A 9 -18.77 1.66 3.19
N HIS A 10 -17.46 1.60 3.34
CA HIS A 10 -16.50 2.42 2.61
C HIS A 10 -15.68 1.62 1.59
N LEU A 11 -15.90 0.30 1.50
CA LEU A 11 -15.21 -0.54 0.53
C LEU A 11 -15.91 -0.49 -0.83
N PRO A 12 -15.16 -0.51 -1.94
CA PRO A 12 -15.74 -0.74 -3.26
C PRO A 12 -16.36 -2.15 -3.34
N PRO A 13 -17.31 -2.38 -4.25
CA PRO A 13 -17.95 -3.68 -4.43
C PRO A 13 -16.98 -4.76 -4.95
N ASP A 14 -15.90 -4.36 -5.62
CA ASP A 14 -14.85 -5.20 -6.18
C ASP A 14 -13.48 -4.51 -6.13
N GLY A 15 -12.41 -5.25 -6.46
CA GLY A 15 -11.05 -4.73 -6.51
C GLY A 15 -10.26 -4.89 -5.21
N ALA A 16 -9.14 -4.15 -5.11
CA ALA A 16 -8.22 -4.21 -3.97
C ALA A 16 -8.18 -2.87 -3.23
N VAL A 17 -8.16 -2.91 -1.90
CA VAL A 17 -8.08 -1.71 -1.06
C VAL A 17 -6.87 -1.73 -0.15
N LEU A 18 -6.25 -0.57 0.03
CA LEU A 18 -5.27 -0.32 1.08
C LEU A 18 -5.95 0.39 2.25
N ILE A 19 -5.83 -0.20 3.44
CA ILE A 19 -6.37 0.36 4.67
C ILE A 19 -5.20 0.75 5.56
N ARG A 20 -5.14 2.02 5.96
CA ARG A 20 -4.21 2.49 6.97
C ARG A 20 -4.93 2.55 8.32
N CYS A 21 -4.37 1.90 9.32
CA CYS A 21 -4.84 1.96 10.70
C CYS A 21 -3.80 2.66 11.59
N GLN A 22 -4.26 3.45 12.55
CA GLN A 22 -3.41 4.10 13.53
C GLN A 22 -4.13 4.09 14.88
N ASN A 23 -3.44 3.61 15.93
CA ASN A 23 -3.98 3.53 17.29
C ASN A 23 -5.33 2.78 17.41
N GLY A 24 -5.51 1.71 16.62
CA GLY A 24 -6.73 0.91 16.62
C GLY A 24 -7.87 1.45 15.74
N GLU A 25 -7.69 2.60 15.08
CA GLU A 25 -8.69 3.21 14.22
C GLU A 25 -8.28 3.21 12.75
N VAL A 26 -9.26 3.16 11.83
CA VAL A 26 -9.01 3.33 10.40
C VAL A 26 -8.87 4.82 10.08
N VAL A 27 -7.71 5.19 9.54
CA VAL A 27 -7.39 6.58 9.20
C VAL A 27 -7.53 6.86 7.71
N SER A 28 -7.36 5.86 6.85
CA SER A 28 -7.65 5.98 5.41
C SER A 28 -7.99 4.64 4.76
N VAL A 29 -8.75 4.71 3.67
CA VAL A 29 -9.08 3.61 2.76
C VAL A 29 -8.87 4.12 1.34
N GLU A 30 -7.98 3.47 0.59
CA GLU A 30 -7.72 3.78 -0.83
C GLU A 30 -8.03 2.57 -1.70
N HIS A 31 -8.70 2.79 -2.84
CA HIS A 31 -8.87 1.78 -3.88
C HIS A 31 -7.62 1.77 -4.76
N LEU A 32 -6.96 0.61 -4.87
CA LEU A 32 -5.82 0.39 -5.74
C LEU A 32 -6.28 0.13 -7.17
N ARG A 33 -5.62 0.76 -8.14
CA ARG A 33 -5.82 0.49 -9.58
C ARG A 33 -5.21 -0.87 -9.94
N ASP A 34 -5.62 -1.46 -11.08
CA ASP A 34 -5.23 -2.81 -11.57
C ASP A 34 -3.73 -3.14 -11.66
N LYS A 35 -2.84 -2.19 -11.41
CA LYS A 35 -1.37 -2.38 -11.42
C LYS A 35 -0.67 -1.70 -10.25
N GLU A 36 -1.44 -1.17 -9.30
CA GLU A 36 -0.92 -0.68 -8.05
C GLU A 36 -0.83 -1.84 -7.07
N PHE A 37 0.29 -1.90 -6.36
CA PHE A 37 0.52 -2.91 -5.34
C PHE A 37 1.24 -2.28 -4.17
N VAL A 38 1.01 -2.84 -3.00
CA VAL A 38 1.70 -2.45 -1.76
C VAL A 38 2.79 -3.47 -1.53
N ALA A 39 4.03 -2.99 -1.48
CA ALA A 39 5.21 -3.79 -1.24
C ALA A 39 6.04 -3.18 -0.11
N THR A 40 6.77 -4.02 0.59
CA THR A 40 7.82 -3.54 1.50
C THR A 40 8.98 -2.97 0.68
N LEU A 41 9.78 -2.09 1.28
CA LEU A 41 10.94 -1.52 0.61
C LEU A 41 11.92 -2.61 0.08
N PRO A 42 12.21 -3.71 0.80
CA PRO A 42 13.03 -4.80 0.24
C PRO A 42 12.44 -5.43 -1.02
N VAL A 43 11.12 -5.67 -1.06
CA VAL A 43 10.46 -6.22 -2.26
C VAL A 43 10.54 -5.23 -3.42
N PHE A 44 10.37 -3.93 -3.15
CA PHE A 44 10.55 -2.90 -4.17
C PHE A 44 11.98 -2.89 -4.74
N ILE A 45 13.00 -3.01 -3.88
CA ILE A 45 14.41 -3.08 -4.29
C ILE A 45 14.64 -4.32 -5.17
N GLU A 46 14.17 -5.49 -4.76
CA GLU A 46 14.28 -6.74 -5.53
C GLU A 46 13.66 -6.61 -6.93
N LEU A 47 12.48 -5.98 -7.03
CA LEU A 47 11.81 -5.73 -8.31
C LEU A 47 12.60 -4.76 -9.19
N ALA A 48 13.19 -3.70 -8.62
CA ALA A 48 14.01 -2.76 -9.36
C ALA A 48 15.29 -3.43 -9.91
N GLU A 49 15.96 -4.25 -9.10
CA GLU A 49 17.14 -5.01 -9.53
C GLU A 49 16.81 -5.99 -10.67
N ARG A 50 15.68 -6.70 -10.57
CA ARG A 50 15.19 -7.60 -11.64
C ARG A 50 14.86 -6.87 -12.93
N ALA A 51 14.49 -5.60 -12.85
CA ALA A 51 14.26 -4.74 -14.01
C ALA A 51 15.57 -4.14 -14.59
N GLY A 52 16.74 -4.46 -14.01
CA GLY A 52 18.05 -4.02 -14.48
C GLY A 52 18.56 -2.73 -13.86
N TYR A 53 17.90 -2.22 -12.81
CA TYR A 53 18.38 -1.06 -12.06
C TYR A 53 19.41 -1.47 -11.00
N THR A 54 20.31 -0.55 -10.67
CA THR A 54 21.19 -0.66 -9.50
C THR A 54 20.75 0.38 -8.47
N ILE A 55 20.43 -0.07 -7.26
CA ILE A 55 20.09 0.82 -6.15
C ILE A 55 21.39 1.17 -5.41
N SER A 56 21.78 2.45 -5.45
CA SER A 56 22.91 2.98 -4.69
C SER A 56 22.42 3.85 -3.55
N MET A 57 23.06 3.76 -2.38
CA MET A 57 22.87 4.77 -1.34
C MET A 57 23.48 6.09 -1.85
N PRO A 58 22.80 7.24 -1.67
CA PRO A 58 23.39 8.52 -2.01
C PRO A 58 24.69 8.71 -1.22
N ASP A 59 25.69 9.29 -1.87
CA ASP A 59 26.93 9.74 -1.22
C ASP A 59 26.56 10.92 -0.31
N VAL A 60 26.17 10.63 0.93
CA VAL A 60 25.93 11.63 1.99
C VAL A 60 27.21 11.92 2.74
#